data_AF-A0A1S7DPW7-F1
#
_entry.id   AF-A0A1S7DPW7-F1
#
_cell.length_a   1.000
_cell.length_b   1.000
_cell.length_c   1.000
_cell.angle_alpha   90.00
_cell.angle_beta   90.00
_cell.angle_gamma   90.00
#
_symmetry.space_group_name_H-M   'P 1'
#
loop_
_entity.id
_entity.type
_entity.pdbx_description
1 polymer ?
#
loop_
_entity_poly.entity_id
_entity_poly.type
_entity_poly.pdbx_seq_one_letter_code
_entity_poly.pdbx_strand_id
1 'polypeptide(L)'
;MNYIWTDTKWIFEPDGGLRDIYIQDVEIIDWEKLIDLLNSKYDLTYSGLESPKKINKKYIIEFLKDKTGNMDCRTVTVNHENLKFNCHFFLENEIEFDIWPDEIKSELDFGKLISFMFDISFTLQKQITLTYENDTTLPLIKIDAKRNLLKIITEMEINHLVKHDNIILPIMEDFKRKLFQSATEIHKPTKSKENKW
;
A
#
# COMPACT_ATOMS: atom_id res chain seq x y z
N MET A 1 -17.34 -15.84 1.53
CA MET A 1 -17.56 -14.64 2.35
C MET A 1 -18.17 -13.61 1.42
N ASN A 2 -19.41 -13.16 1.68
CA ASN A 2 -19.97 -12.00 0.99
C ASN A 2 -19.28 -10.77 1.58
N TYR A 3 -18.24 -10.30 0.92
CA TYR A 3 -17.73 -8.96 1.19
C TYR A 3 -18.76 -8.00 0.64
N ILE A 4 -19.47 -7.32 1.53
CA ILE A 4 -20.54 -6.44 1.10
C ILE A 4 -19.87 -5.18 0.56
N TRP A 5 -19.57 -5.19 -0.74
CA TRP A 5 -19.08 -4.03 -1.48
C TRP A 5 -19.88 -2.77 -1.17
N THR A 6 -21.19 -2.90 -0.90
CA THR A 6 -22.03 -1.75 -0.53
C THR A 6 -21.59 -1.06 0.76
N ASP A 7 -20.96 -1.79 1.68
CA ASP A 7 -20.53 -1.28 3.00
C ASP A 7 -19.07 -0.80 3.00
N THR A 8 -18.33 -1.06 1.91
CA THR A 8 -16.90 -0.76 1.80
C THR A 8 -16.54 0.18 0.66
N LYS A 9 -17.46 0.39 -0.30
CA LYS A 9 -17.22 1.28 -1.45
C LYS A 9 -16.84 2.72 -1.08
N TRP A 10 -17.28 3.21 0.08
CA TRP A 10 -16.97 4.55 0.59
C TRP A 10 -15.45 4.76 0.79
N ILE A 11 -14.69 3.68 1.05
CA ILE A 11 -13.23 3.70 1.13
C ILE A 11 -12.61 4.24 -0.17
N PHE A 12 -13.27 4.01 -1.30
CA PHE A 12 -12.80 4.35 -2.64
C PHE A 12 -13.54 5.54 -3.26
N GLU A 13 -14.30 6.30 -2.47
CA GLU A 13 -14.87 7.54 -2.96
C GLU A 13 -13.75 8.54 -3.29
N PRO A 14 -13.81 9.23 -4.44
CA PRO A 14 -12.72 10.12 -4.86
C PRO A 14 -12.63 11.33 -3.93
N ASP A 15 -11.54 11.43 -3.19
CA ASP A 15 -11.21 12.54 -2.28
C ASP A 15 -10.01 13.37 -2.75
N GLY A 16 -9.45 13.02 -3.93
CA GLY A 16 -8.29 13.66 -4.52
C GLY A 16 -6.95 13.02 -4.11
N GLY A 17 -6.95 12.03 -3.22
CA GLY A 17 -5.76 11.29 -2.81
C GLY A 17 -5.73 9.84 -3.30
N LEU A 18 -4.58 9.21 -3.15
CA LEU A 18 -4.40 7.77 -3.40
C LEU A 18 -4.87 6.92 -2.21
N ARG A 19 -4.83 5.60 -2.38
CA ARG A 19 -4.80 4.66 -1.26
C ARG A 19 -3.48 3.92 -1.27
N ASP A 20 -2.89 3.83 -0.09
CA ASP A 20 -1.56 3.26 0.06
C ASP A 20 -1.69 1.89 0.73
N ILE A 21 -1.01 0.91 0.17
CA ILE A 21 -0.91 -0.44 0.69
C ILE A 21 0.46 -0.58 1.33
N TYR A 22 0.48 -0.60 2.65
CA TYR A 22 1.69 -0.73 3.44
C TYR A 22 1.95 -2.17 3.85
N ILE A 23 3.22 -2.57 3.70
CA ILE A 23 3.84 -3.71 4.35
C ILE A 23 4.98 -3.15 5.21
N GLN A 24 4.81 -3.26 6.52
CA GLN A 24 5.74 -2.72 7.52
C GLN A 24 6.60 -3.85 8.11
N ASP A 25 7.64 -3.47 8.85
CA ASP A 25 8.60 -4.41 9.46
C ASP A 25 9.22 -5.34 8.40
N VAL A 26 9.58 -4.77 7.25
CA VAL A 26 10.14 -5.48 6.09
C VAL A 26 11.64 -5.64 6.26
N GLU A 27 12.16 -6.77 5.77
CA GLU A 27 13.58 -6.99 5.58
C GLU A 27 13.90 -7.20 4.09
N ILE A 28 15.18 -7.13 3.72
CA ILE A 28 15.63 -7.38 2.33
C ILE A 28 15.11 -8.71 1.77
N ILE A 29 15.03 -9.76 2.60
CA ILE A 29 14.50 -11.07 2.17
C ILE A 29 13.02 -11.01 1.77
N ASP A 30 12.25 -10.08 2.35
CA ASP A 30 10.85 -9.88 2.00
C ASP A 30 10.74 -9.17 0.64
N TRP A 31 11.61 -8.20 0.37
CA TRP A 31 11.74 -7.62 -0.97
C TRP A 31 12.10 -8.65 -2.03
N GLU A 32 13.03 -9.57 -1.75
CA GLU A 32 13.39 -10.66 -2.67
C GLU A 32 12.18 -11.54 -3.00
N LYS A 33 11.42 -11.96 -1.98
CA LYS A 33 10.19 -12.77 -2.14
C LYS A 33 9.09 -12.02 -2.88
N LEU A 34 8.89 -10.73 -2.56
CA LEU A 34 7.92 -9.89 -3.25
C LEU A 34 8.26 -9.80 -4.74
N ILE A 35 9.52 -9.50 -5.08
CA ILE A 35 9.95 -9.39 -6.47
C ILE A 35 9.76 -10.72 -7.22
N ASP A 36 10.00 -11.86 -6.57
CA ASP A 36 9.72 -13.18 -7.14
C ASP A 36 8.23 -13.41 -7.41
N LEU A 37 7.36 -13.06 -6.45
CA LEU A 37 5.92 -13.11 -6.65
C LEU A 37 5.49 -12.23 -7.82
N LEU A 38 5.91 -10.97 -7.83
CA LEU A 38 5.53 -10.00 -8.87
C LEU A 38 5.97 -10.47 -10.26
N ASN A 39 7.23 -10.88 -10.40
CA ASN A 39 7.80 -11.33 -11.68
C ASN A 39 7.21 -12.64 -12.21
N SER A 40 6.64 -13.47 -11.34
CA SER A 40 6.09 -14.78 -11.71
C SER A 40 4.59 -14.75 -11.99
N LYS A 41 3.84 -13.86 -11.32
CA LYS A 41 2.38 -13.86 -11.32
C LYS A 41 1.73 -12.71 -12.07
N TYR A 42 2.35 -11.54 -12.15
CA TYR A 42 1.71 -10.33 -12.67
C TYR A 42 2.39 -9.80 -13.94
N ASP A 43 1.64 -9.05 -14.74
CA ASP A 43 2.21 -8.24 -15.83
C ASP A 43 2.73 -6.93 -15.23
N LEU A 44 3.95 -6.54 -15.60
CA LEU A 44 4.66 -5.44 -14.96
C LEU A 44 5.11 -4.41 -15.99
N THR A 45 5.10 -3.15 -15.56
CA THR A 45 5.82 -2.06 -16.23
C THR A 45 6.92 -1.59 -15.29
N TYR A 46 8.15 -2.03 -15.52
CA TYR A 46 9.30 -1.67 -14.67
C TYR A 46 10.10 -0.52 -15.29
N SER A 47 10.41 0.50 -14.49
CA SER A 47 11.21 1.64 -14.93
C SER A 47 12.69 1.26 -15.16
N GLY A 48 13.35 1.96 -16.10
CA GLY A 48 14.82 1.90 -16.23
C GLY A 48 15.39 1.16 -17.44
N LEU A 49 14.55 0.57 -18.30
CA LEU A 49 14.93 0.09 -19.64
C LEU A 49 13.74 0.29 -20.59
N GLU A 50 13.95 0.17 -21.91
CA GLU A 50 12.84 0.10 -22.86
C GLU A 50 12.00 -1.17 -22.61
N SER A 51 10.90 -1.01 -21.88
CA SER A 51 9.82 -1.98 -21.66
C SER A 51 10.18 -3.35 -21.02
N PRO A 52 10.93 -3.42 -19.89
CA PRO A 52 11.08 -4.67 -19.17
C PRO A 52 9.77 -5.05 -18.47
N LYS A 53 9.20 -6.20 -18.84
CA LYS A 53 8.05 -6.82 -18.16
C LYS A 53 8.41 -7.51 -16.83
N LYS A 54 9.63 -7.31 -16.35
CA LYS A 54 10.17 -7.94 -15.15
C LYS A 54 11.08 -6.97 -14.41
N ILE A 55 10.97 -6.98 -13.09
CA ILE A 55 11.84 -6.25 -12.17
C ILE A 55 13.23 -6.91 -12.19
N ASN A 56 14.27 -6.11 -12.38
CA ASN A 56 15.64 -6.55 -12.18
C ASN A 56 15.92 -6.68 -10.67
N LYS A 57 15.67 -7.86 -10.10
CA LYS A 57 15.83 -8.12 -8.67
C LYS A 57 17.21 -7.72 -8.16
N LYS A 58 18.28 -8.10 -8.85
CA LYS A 58 19.66 -7.80 -8.43
C LYS A 58 19.85 -6.29 -8.25
N TYR A 59 19.45 -5.51 -9.25
CA TYR A 59 19.56 -4.05 -9.20
C TYR A 59 18.77 -3.47 -8.02
N ILE A 60 17.53 -3.92 -7.79
CA ILE A 60 16.71 -3.42 -6.69
C ILE A 60 17.32 -3.76 -5.32
N ILE A 61 17.79 -4.99 -5.13
CA ILE A 61 18.42 -5.37 -3.85
C ILE A 61 19.73 -4.60 -3.62
N GLU A 62 20.51 -4.32 -4.67
CA GLU A 62 21.69 -3.46 -4.59
C GLU A 62 21.28 -2.01 -4.23
N PHE A 63 20.26 -1.47 -4.90
CA PHE A 63 19.72 -0.13 -4.64
C PHE A 63 19.25 0.02 -3.18
N LEU A 64 18.45 -0.91 -2.67
CA LEU A 64 17.91 -0.83 -1.30
C LEU A 64 19.01 -0.88 -0.23
N LYS A 65 20.13 -1.53 -0.53
CA LYS A 65 21.32 -1.59 0.34
C LYS A 65 22.25 -0.39 0.17
N ASP A 66 22.10 0.39 -0.91
CA ASP A 66 22.95 1.53 -1.19
C ASP A 66 22.73 2.63 -0.16
N LYS A 67 23.79 2.98 0.57
CA LYS A 67 23.79 4.11 1.50
C LYS A 67 24.53 5.32 0.92
N THR A 68 25.04 5.21 -0.31
CA THR A 68 25.78 6.27 -0.99
C THR A 68 24.88 7.22 -1.77
N GLY A 69 23.68 6.76 -2.18
CA GLY A 69 22.72 7.56 -2.94
C GLY A 69 23.10 7.74 -4.41
N ASN A 70 23.97 6.87 -4.94
CA ASN A 70 24.48 6.96 -6.31
C ASN A 70 23.66 6.15 -7.31
N MET A 71 22.76 5.30 -6.83
CA MET A 71 21.88 4.50 -7.69
C MET A 71 20.55 5.21 -7.92
N ASP A 72 20.04 5.15 -9.16
CA ASP A 72 18.74 5.72 -9.49
C ASP A 72 17.60 4.92 -8.84
N CYS A 73 16.66 5.64 -8.24
CA CYS A 73 15.39 5.06 -7.81
C CYS A 73 14.63 4.46 -9.01
N ARG A 74 13.93 3.36 -8.75
CA ARG A 74 13.10 2.68 -9.73
C ARG A 74 11.69 2.56 -9.20
N THR A 75 10.76 2.44 -10.13
CA THR A 75 9.36 2.11 -9.88
C THR A 75 8.95 0.89 -10.67
N VAL A 76 7.90 0.24 -10.21
CA VAL A 76 7.16 -0.78 -10.96
C VAL A 76 5.66 -0.50 -10.87
N THR A 77 4.97 -0.57 -12.00
CA THR A 77 3.51 -0.70 -12.02
C THR A 77 3.17 -2.18 -12.19
N VAL A 78 2.39 -2.72 -11.26
CA VAL A 78 1.79 -4.04 -11.35
C VAL A 78 0.43 -3.90 -12.03
N ASN A 79 0.32 -4.44 -13.24
CA ASN A 79 -0.94 -4.47 -13.99
C ASN A 79 -1.72 -5.72 -13.59
N HIS A 80 -2.81 -5.54 -12.85
CA HIS A 80 -3.73 -6.61 -12.50
C HIS A 80 -5.09 -6.34 -13.15
N GLU A 81 -5.22 -6.80 -14.40
CA GLU A 81 -6.36 -6.51 -15.26
C GLU A 81 -6.57 -4.99 -15.45
N ASN A 82 -7.64 -4.42 -14.88
CA ASN A 82 -7.95 -3.00 -14.92
C ASN A 82 -7.35 -2.19 -13.76
N LEU A 83 -6.73 -2.85 -12.79
CA LEU A 83 -6.10 -2.19 -11.64
C LEU A 83 -4.60 -2.03 -11.85
N LYS A 84 -4.06 -0.91 -11.36
CA LYS A 84 -2.65 -0.57 -11.37
C LYS A 84 -2.18 -0.28 -9.95
N PHE A 85 -1.23 -1.09 -9.49
CA PHE A 85 -0.55 -0.87 -8.22
C PHE A 85 0.85 -0.33 -8.51
N ASN A 86 1.16 0.87 -8.05
CA ASN A 86 2.47 1.49 -8.28
C ASN A 86 3.34 1.30 -7.04
N CYS A 87 4.53 0.74 -7.21
CA CYS A 87 5.49 0.62 -6.13
C CYS A 87 6.75 1.40 -6.48
N HIS A 88 7.17 2.22 -5.54
CA HIS A 88 8.45 2.92 -5.58
C HIS A 88 9.45 2.10 -4.73
N PHE A 89 10.62 1.80 -5.29
CA PHE A 89 11.68 1.15 -4.51
C PHE A 89 12.51 2.25 -3.85
N PHE A 90 12.24 2.57 -2.59
CA PHE A 90 12.95 3.66 -1.89
C PHE A 90 13.31 3.39 -0.42
N LEU A 91 12.61 2.50 0.28
CA LEU A 91 12.95 2.09 1.65
C LEU A 91 13.23 0.58 1.76
N GLU A 92 14.29 0.23 2.48
CA GLU A 92 14.66 -1.19 2.67
C GLU A 92 13.73 -1.95 3.61
N ASN A 93 13.02 -1.23 4.48
CA ASN A 93 12.26 -1.78 5.61
C ASN A 93 10.76 -1.42 5.62
N GLU A 94 10.27 -0.86 4.52
CA GLU A 94 8.85 -0.65 4.25
C GLU A 94 8.61 -0.87 2.76
N ILE A 95 7.53 -1.56 2.41
CA ILE A 95 7.03 -1.64 1.04
C ILE A 95 5.72 -0.90 0.99
N GLU A 96 5.54 -0.12 -0.06
CA GLU A 96 4.33 0.64 -0.33
C GLU A 96 3.89 0.39 -1.77
N PHE A 97 2.57 0.25 -1.95
CA PHE A 97 1.93 0.34 -3.25
C PHE A 97 0.80 1.35 -3.22
N ASP A 98 0.74 2.20 -4.25
CA ASP A 98 -0.33 3.16 -4.39
C ASP A 98 -1.34 2.68 -5.43
N ILE A 99 -2.62 2.87 -5.14
CA ILE A 99 -3.73 2.64 -6.06
C ILE A 99 -4.63 3.86 -6.12
N TRP A 100 -5.11 4.17 -7.32
CA TRP A 100 -6.13 5.19 -7.53
C TRP A 100 -7.50 4.68 -7.05
N PRO A 101 -8.19 5.36 -6.12
CA PRO A 101 -9.54 4.99 -5.68
C PRO A 101 -10.50 4.82 -6.86
N ASP A 102 -10.37 5.69 -7.87
CA ASP A 102 -11.15 5.69 -9.10
C ASP A 102 -11.07 4.38 -9.90
N GLU A 103 -10.09 3.51 -9.66
CA GLU A 103 -9.99 2.22 -10.34
C GLU A 103 -10.91 1.15 -9.73
N ILE A 104 -11.38 1.34 -8.49
CA ILE A 104 -12.23 0.40 -7.76
C ILE A 104 -13.71 0.82 -7.87
N LYS A 105 -14.40 0.35 -8.91
CA LYS A 105 -15.78 0.78 -9.22
C LYS A 105 -16.85 -0.27 -8.92
N SER A 106 -16.42 -1.48 -8.60
CA SER A 106 -17.31 -2.63 -8.45
C SER A 106 -16.81 -3.62 -7.41
N GLU A 107 -17.70 -4.52 -6.99
CA GLU A 107 -17.34 -5.66 -6.14
C GLU A 107 -16.25 -6.54 -6.77
N LEU A 108 -16.24 -6.66 -8.10
CA LEU A 108 -15.21 -7.40 -8.83
C LEU A 108 -13.84 -6.72 -8.70
N ASP A 109 -13.78 -5.39 -8.83
CA ASP A 109 -12.54 -4.64 -8.66
C ASP A 109 -12.05 -4.72 -7.21
N PHE A 110 -12.96 -4.60 -6.25
CA PHE A 110 -12.66 -4.80 -4.84
C PHE A 110 -12.09 -6.19 -4.57
N GLY A 111 -12.68 -7.24 -5.17
CA GLY A 111 -12.17 -8.60 -5.09
C GLY A 111 -10.73 -8.74 -5.61
N LYS A 112 -10.39 -8.03 -6.69
CA LYS A 112 -9.02 -8.01 -7.25
C LYS A 112 -8.03 -7.34 -6.30
N LEU A 113 -8.39 -6.19 -5.71
CA LEU A 113 -7.59 -5.55 -4.68
C LEU A 113 -7.34 -6.48 -3.48
N ILE A 114 -8.40 -7.10 -2.95
CA ILE A 114 -8.28 -8.04 -1.83
C ILE A 114 -7.39 -9.23 -2.21
N SER A 115 -7.51 -9.76 -3.44
CA SER A 115 -6.68 -10.86 -3.92
C SER A 115 -5.20 -10.48 -3.99
N PHE A 116 -4.89 -9.28 -4.50
CA PHE A 116 -3.53 -8.76 -4.58
C PHE A 116 -2.90 -8.59 -3.19
N MET A 117 -3.61 -7.95 -2.26
CA MET A 117 -3.17 -7.81 -0.88
C MET A 117 -2.98 -9.18 -0.20
N PHE A 118 -3.89 -10.14 -0.45
CA PHE A 118 -3.79 -11.49 0.10
C PHE A 118 -2.58 -12.26 -0.44
N ASP A 119 -2.30 -12.17 -1.74
CA ASP A 119 -1.14 -12.81 -2.37
C ASP A 119 0.19 -12.33 -1.75
N ILE A 120 0.30 -11.03 -1.47
CA ILE A 120 1.46 -10.46 -0.80
C ILE A 120 1.51 -10.95 0.66
N SER A 121 0.39 -10.86 1.39
CA SER A 121 0.31 -11.32 2.79
C SER A 121 0.73 -12.79 2.92
N PHE A 122 0.25 -13.63 2.03
CA PHE A 122 0.53 -15.07 2.01
C PHE A 122 1.99 -15.34 1.66
N THR A 123 2.54 -14.66 0.67
CA THR A 123 3.95 -14.82 0.28
C THR A 123 4.92 -14.38 1.37
N LEU A 124 4.65 -13.22 1.99
CA LEU A 124 5.54 -12.62 2.97
C LEU A 124 5.29 -13.11 4.40
N GLN A 125 4.13 -13.73 4.65
CA GLN A 125 3.66 -14.10 6.00
C GLN A 125 3.58 -12.87 6.93
N LYS A 126 3.14 -11.73 6.36
CA LYS A 126 3.02 -10.44 7.05
C LYS A 126 1.62 -9.85 6.89
N GLN A 127 1.29 -8.96 7.83
CA GLN A 127 0.10 -8.13 7.75
C GLN A 127 0.27 -7.09 6.63
N ILE A 128 -0.77 -6.90 5.84
CA ILE A 128 -0.88 -5.90 4.77
C ILE A 128 -1.99 -4.94 5.17
N THR A 129 -1.73 -3.64 5.05
CA THR A 129 -2.68 -2.60 5.46
C THR A 129 -2.94 -1.65 4.32
N LEU A 130 -4.20 -1.38 3.99
CA LEU A 130 -4.59 -0.28 3.09
C LEU A 130 -5.04 0.91 3.93
N THR A 131 -4.58 2.10 3.57
CA THR A 131 -4.87 3.36 4.27
C THR A 131 -5.25 4.47 3.31
N TYR A 132 -5.59 5.64 3.86
CA TYR A 132 -5.52 6.89 3.11
C TYR A 132 -4.07 7.21 2.77
N GLU A 133 -3.89 8.03 1.74
CA GLU A 133 -2.60 8.52 1.29
C GLU A 133 -1.80 9.14 2.44
N ASN A 134 -0.58 8.64 2.66
CA ASN A 134 0.37 9.05 3.69
C ASN A 134 -0.15 8.96 5.15
N ASP A 135 -1.23 8.21 5.42
CA ASP A 135 -1.77 8.03 6.78
C ASP A 135 -1.79 6.56 7.23
N THR A 136 -0.64 6.09 7.67
CA THR A 136 -0.46 4.75 8.26
C THR A 136 -1.22 4.53 9.57
N THR A 137 -1.75 5.59 10.19
CA THR A 137 -2.33 5.53 11.55
C THR A 137 -3.75 5.01 11.58
N LEU A 138 -4.51 5.19 10.49
CA LEU A 138 -5.89 4.74 10.34
C LEU A 138 -6.04 3.70 9.21
N PRO A 139 -5.89 2.41 9.54
CA PRO A 139 -6.16 1.30 8.65
C PRO A 139 -7.61 1.23 8.17
N LEU A 140 -7.78 1.14 6.85
CA LEU A 140 -9.07 0.93 6.21
C LEU A 140 -9.33 -0.56 5.96
N ILE A 141 -8.29 -1.27 5.50
CA ILE A 141 -8.32 -2.72 5.30
C ILE A 141 -7.06 -3.33 5.90
N LYS A 142 -7.21 -4.47 6.57
CA LYS A 142 -6.10 -5.31 7.02
C LYS A 142 -6.27 -6.74 6.59
N ILE A 143 -5.20 -7.32 6.06
CA ILE A 143 -5.08 -8.75 5.77
C ILE A 143 -3.88 -9.31 6.50
N ASP A 144 -4.05 -10.43 7.19
CA ASP A 144 -2.96 -11.25 7.73
C ASP A 144 -3.28 -12.72 7.44
N ALA A 145 -2.70 -13.24 6.35
CA ALA A 145 -2.93 -14.60 5.89
C ALA A 145 -2.47 -15.65 6.92
N LYS A 146 -1.40 -15.36 7.68
CA LYS A 146 -0.89 -16.26 8.72
C LYS A 146 -1.89 -16.42 9.87
N ARG A 147 -2.60 -15.34 10.20
CA ARG A 147 -3.65 -15.32 11.23
C ARG A 147 -5.05 -15.58 10.68
N ASN A 148 -5.19 -15.81 9.38
CA ASN A 148 -6.47 -15.92 8.68
C ASN A 148 -7.41 -14.73 8.98
N LEU A 149 -6.83 -13.52 8.95
CA LEU A 149 -7.52 -12.27 9.26
C LEU A 149 -7.77 -11.48 7.97
N LEU A 150 -9.01 -11.03 7.81
CA LEU A 150 -9.38 -9.91 6.95
C LEU A 150 -10.32 -9.01 7.76
N LYS A 151 -9.88 -7.79 8.04
CA LYS A 151 -10.67 -6.76 8.72
C LYS A 151 -10.82 -5.57 7.78
N ILE A 152 -12.04 -5.10 7.60
CA ILE A 152 -12.36 -3.91 6.82
C ILE A 152 -13.12 -3.00 7.76
N ILE A 153 -12.70 -1.75 7.89
CA ILE A 153 -13.40 -0.77 8.70
C ILE A 153 -14.73 -0.41 8.02
N THR A 154 -15.78 -0.28 8.80
CA THR A 154 -17.09 0.17 8.32
C THR A 154 -17.19 1.69 8.40
N GLU A 155 -18.08 2.26 7.59
CA GLU A 155 -18.38 3.70 7.65
C GLU A 155 -18.86 4.12 9.05
N MET A 156 -19.61 3.25 9.73
CA MET A 156 -20.08 3.47 11.09
C MET A 156 -18.93 3.53 12.10
N GLU A 157 -17.97 2.61 12.02
CA GLU A 157 -16.79 2.58 12.89
C GLU A 157 -15.92 3.83 12.68
N ILE A 158 -15.68 4.25 11.44
CA ILE A 158 -14.99 5.51 11.15
C ILE A 158 -15.75 6.69 11.77
N ASN A 159 -17.05 6.79 11.55
CA ASN A 159 -17.85 7.89 12.10
C ASN A 159 -17.81 7.92 13.64
N HIS A 160 -17.71 6.77 14.29
CA HIS A 160 -17.56 6.69 15.74
C HIS A 160 -16.16 7.15 16.19
N LEU A 161 -15.09 6.68 15.56
CA LEU A 161 -13.71 7.12 15.85
C LEU A 161 -13.57 8.63 15.66
N VAL A 162 -14.11 9.15 14.55
CA VAL A 162 -14.06 10.56 14.20
C VAL A 162 -14.81 11.45 15.21
N LYS A 163 -15.97 10.98 15.71
CA LYS A 163 -16.77 11.69 16.73
C LYS A 163 -16.15 11.64 18.13
N HIS A 164 -15.54 10.52 18.52
CA HIS A 164 -15.00 10.36 19.87
C HIS A 164 -13.64 11.04 20.07
N ASP A 165 -12.82 11.17 19.02
CA ASP A 165 -11.46 11.72 19.12
C ASP A 165 -11.34 13.21 18.72
N ASN A 166 -12.44 13.96 18.51
CA ASN A 166 -12.41 15.35 17.99
C ASN A 166 -11.58 15.50 16.69
N ILE A 167 -11.62 14.49 15.84
CA ILE A 167 -10.76 14.34 14.64
C ILE A 167 -11.25 15.20 13.45
N ILE A 168 -12.44 15.82 13.55
CA ILE A 168 -13.17 16.42 12.41
C ILE A 168 -12.55 17.71 11.82
N LEU A 169 -11.64 18.39 12.52
CA LEU A 169 -10.91 19.55 11.96
C LEU A 169 -9.41 19.30 11.74
N PRO A 170 -8.72 18.51 12.59
CA PRO A 170 -7.30 18.24 12.38
C PRO A 170 -7.01 17.40 11.14
N ILE A 171 -7.84 16.45 10.69
CA ILE A 171 -7.42 15.60 9.54
C ILE A 171 -7.23 16.42 8.26
N MET A 172 -8.11 17.35 7.91
CA MET A 172 -7.92 18.16 6.70
C MET A 172 -6.78 19.19 6.84
N GLU A 173 -6.58 19.76 8.02
CA GLU A 173 -5.47 20.70 8.26
C GLU A 173 -4.13 19.99 8.42
N ASP A 174 -4.11 18.81 9.03
CA ASP A 174 -2.94 17.97 9.26
C ASP A 174 -2.56 17.20 8.00
N PHE A 175 -3.52 16.79 7.18
CA PHE A 175 -3.29 16.31 5.81
C PHE A 175 -2.61 17.41 4.98
N LYS A 176 -3.17 18.63 4.97
CA LYS A 176 -2.52 19.77 4.29
C LYS A 176 -1.12 20.05 4.85
N ARG A 177 -0.95 20.03 6.17
CA ARG A 177 0.34 20.28 6.84
C ARG A 177 1.37 19.19 6.52
N LYS A 178 1.00 17.90 6.58
CA LYS A 178 1.85 16.76 6.23
C LYS A 178 2.18 16.73 4.75
N LEU A 179 1.25 17.14 3.87
CA LEU A 179 1.52 17.29 2.43
C LEU A 179 2.61 18.35 2.18
N PHE A 180 2.60 19.46 2.92
CA PHE A 180 3.63 20.50 2.83
C PHE A 180 4.95 20.15 3.56
N GLN A 181 4.91 19.33 4.62
CA GLN A 181 6.11 18.88 5.35
C GLN A 181 6.84 17.71 4.67
N SER A 182 6.10 16.74 4.13
CA SER A 182 6.65 15.54 3.46
C SER A 182 7.53 15.88 2.26
N ALA A 183 7.26 16.97 1.56
CA ALA A 183 8.11 17.46 0.46
C ALA A 183 9.54 17.85 0.91
N THR A 184 9.78 18.01 2.21
CA THR A 184 11.08 18.44 2.78
C THR A 184 11.68 17.50 3.82
N GLU A 185 10.92 16.49 4.29
CA GLU A 185 11.36 15.58 5.33
C GLU A 185 11.80 14.23 4.76
N ILE A 186 12.82 13.62 5.38
CA ILE A 186 13.22 12.25 5.05
C ILE A 186 12.14 11.31 5.58
N HIS A 187 11.43 10.62 4.69
CA HIS A 187 10.41 9.64 5.06
C HIS A 187 11.01 8.55 5.95
N LYS A 188 10.26 8.18 7.00
CA LYS A 188 10.64 7.13 7.94
C LYS A 188 9.55 6.06 7.99
N PRO A 189 9.92 4.78 7.95
CA PRO A 189 9.01 3.66 8.11
C PRO A 189 8.18 3.76 9.38
N THR A 190 6.89 3.43 9.29
CA THR A 190 6.01 3.29 10.45
C THR A 190 6.00 1.83 10.91
N LYS A 191 5.94 1.55 12.21
CA LYS A 191 5.86 0.15 12.70
C LYS A 191 4.42 -0.36 12.67
N SER A 192 4.23 -1.64 12.35
CA SER A 192 2.89 -2.25 12.28
C SER A 192 2.07 -2.17 13.58
N LYS A 193 2.75 -2.08 14.73
CA LYS A 193 2.15 -1.94 16.07
C LYS A 193 1.56 -0.55 16.36
N GLU A 194 1.90 0.46 15.56
CA GLU A 194 1.45 1.85 15.74
C GLU A 194 0.12 2.13 15.03
N ASN A 195 -0.29 1.24 14.13
CA ASN A 195 -1.56 1.33 13.40
C ASN A 195 -2.74 1.13 14.39
N LYS A 196 -3.59 2.15 14.57
CA LYS A 196 -4.74 2.09 15.49
C LYS A 196 -5.85 1.20 14.94
N TRP A 197 -6.56 0.46 15.80
CA TRP A 197 -7.75 -0.36 15.47
C TRP A 197 -8.76 -0.42 16.60
#